data_AF-A0A1B9GSJ5-F1
#
_entry.id   AF-A0A1B9GSJ5-F1
#
_cell.length_a   1.000
_cell.length_b   1.000
_cell.length_c   1.000
_cell.angle_alpha   90.00
_cell.angle_beta   90.00
_cell.angle_gamma   90.00
#
_symmetry.space_group_name_H-M   'P 1'
#
loop_
_entity.id
_entity.type
_entity.pdbx_description
1 polymer ?
#
loop_
_entity_poly.entity_id
_entity_poly.type
_entity_poly.pdbx_seq_one_letter_code
_entity_poly.pdbx_strand_id
1 'polypeptide(L)'
;MGGNAFGIPARRLPQKQYLSLKAHALYKVQPFFKAVLVPRNLTTKETHGDLDLLCAYDANIPGGDEAWSPKEASQSEPAPKGMDDGPQLGSPVQAADNTADKPDPVLAILPEPASGHNIGGQIKIYGGRIFTGAEVEAIRDLCGEIKQSLGAVGWWRRGNEVSFKMPCAILGQDAEHDVSPDEFYQIDMNLVKFQYLDFYHDMASYSSTGVLLGRIVRHLSKSFTLHLTHIVVRHSPFSGIAPVGVTLTTSPSALAAWLGLDYKKWVEQGEGWSEEKQLFEWMTNVDEDSILVPALQRLSITARRDANEETGKRKKRADYADRFYDWLRTDSKWAVSTPADGGGQVEGPSEAPTPLSPTPMETPAASQASPAQSRTVSLRDFFDKTADQPATPTDVSRSHTFYVNLAPEPKPLDAAAQAALDYWGKKDEYDALVTARREVAFEVARLQFEKHQRRAAAALAAVGDSEGQA
;
A
#
# COMPACT_ATOMS: atom_id res chain seq x y z
N MET A 1 2.57 -11.79 11.31
CA MET A 1 2.94 -10.84 12.38
C MET A 1 1.62 -10.32 12.89
N GLY A 2 1.44 -10.27 14.20
CA GLY A 2 0.13 -10.04 14.77
C GLY A 2 0.11 -10.36 16.26
N GLY A 3 -0.89 -9.85 16.98
CA GLY A 3 -1.06 -10.15 18.40
C GLY A 3 -0.21 -9.28 19.35
N ASN A 4 0.02 -8.01 19.06
CA ASN A 4 0.81 -7.13 19.96
C ASN A 4 0.05 -5.86 20.38
N ALA A 5 -1.27 -5.84 20.20
CA ALA A 5 -2.07 -4.67 20.52
C ALA A 5 -1.89 -4.33 22.01
N PHE A 6 -2.08 -5.29 22.91
CA PHE A 6 -2.11 -5.02 24.36
C PHE A 6 -0.72 -4.87 25.04
N GLY A 7 0.33 -4.49 24.31
CA GLY A 7 1.67 -4.23 24.85
C GLY A 7 2.47 -5.47 25.26
N ILE A 8 1.79 -6.59 25.47
CA ILE A 8 2.32 -7.94 25.68
C ILE A 8 1.95 -8.78 24.45
N PRO A 9 2.84 -9.68 23.97
CA PRO A 9 2.50 -10.58 22.88
C PRO A 9 1.36 -11.54 23.24
N ALA A 10 0.35 -11.61 22.37
CA ALA A 10 -0.71 -12.59 22.41
C ALA A 10 -0.15 -14.00 22.16
N ARG A 11 -0.83 -14.99 22.71
CA ARG A 11 -0.50 -16.40 22.50
C ARG A 11 -0.67 -16.76 21.02
N ARG A 12 0.32 -17.45 20.47
CA ARG A 12 0.25 -17.95 19.09
C ARG A 12 -0.85 -18.99 18.97
N LEU A 13 -1.63 -18.89 17.90
CA LEU A 13 -2.74 -19.78 17.58
C LEU A 13 -2.26 -20.84 16.57
N PRO A 14 -2.10 -22.12 16.94
CA PRO A 14 -2.00 -23.21 15.98
C PRO A 14 -3.25 -23.25 15.08
N GLN A 15 -3.12 -23.78 13.87
CA GLN A 15 -4.19 -23.77 12.87
C GLN A 15 -5.56 -24.24 13.40
N LYS A 16 -5.61 -25.30 14.21
CA LYS A 16 -6.86 -25.79 14.82
C LYS A 16 -7.51 -24.78 15.77
N GLN A 17 -6.71 -24.12 16.60
CA GLN A 17 -7.18 -23.06 17.51
C GLN A 17 -7.61 -21.83 16.73
N TYR A 18 -6.85 -21.43 15.70
CA TYR A 18 -7.21 -20.34 14.81
C TYR A 18 -8.58 -20.56 14.14
N LEU A 19 -8.83 -21.77 13.61
CA LEU A 19 -10.13 -22.10 13.00
C LEU A 19 -11.27 -22.10 14.02
N SER A 20 -11.01 -22.57 15.24
CA SER A 20 -11.99 -22.56 16.33
C SER A 20 -12.33 -21.13 16.77
N LEU A 21 -11.32 -20.27 16.93
CA LEU A 21 -11.48 -18.86 17.24
C LEU A 21 -12.19 -18.12 16.10
N LYS A 22 -11.85 -18.41 14.83
CA LYS A 22 -12.53 -17.87 13.64
C LYS A 22 -14.01 -18.19 13.66
N ALA A 23 -14.39 -19.45 13.90
CA ALA A 23 -15.79 -19.85 13.97
C ALA A 23 -16.55 -19.17 15.12
N HIS A 24 -15.95 -19.13 16.32
CA HIS A 24 -16.52 -18.42 17.47
C HIS A 24 -16.73 -16.93 17.18
N ALA A 25 -15.69 -16.25 16.69
CA ALA A 25 -15.72 -14.83 16.41
C ALA A 25 -16.75 -14.49 15.33
N LEU A 26 -16.79 -15.24 14.21
CA LEU A 26 -17.78 -15.02 13.16
C LEU A 26 -19.21 -15.18 13.70
N TYR A 27 -19.49 -16.25 14.45
CA TYR A 27 -20.81 -16.45 15.05
C TYR A 27 -21.24 -15.29 15.97
N LYS A 28 -20.31 -14.77 16.77
CA LYS A 28 -20.57 -13.72 17.75
C LYS A 28 -20.59 -12.31 17.20
N VAL A 29 -19.85 -12.05 16.12
CA VAL A 29 -19.65 -10.71 15.54
C VAL A 29 -20.58 -10.46 14.35
N GLN A 30 -20.95 -11.49 13.59
CA GLN A 30 -21.82 -11.36 12.40
C GLN A 30 -23.14 -10.61 12.67
N PRO A 31 -23.84 -10.75 13.83
CA PRO A 31 -25.09 -10.01 14.06
C PRO A 31 -24.96 -8.49 14.09
N PHE A 32 -23.75 -7.96 14.32
CA PHE A 32 -23.50 -6.52 14.42
C PHE A 32 -23.25 -5.85 13.07
N PHE A 33 -22.98 -6.63 12.02
CA PHE A 33 -22.52 -6.10 10.74
C PHE A 33 -23.27 -6.72 9.57
N LYS A 34 -23.43 -5.94 8.51
CA LYS A 34 -24.03 -6.41 7.26
C LYS A 34 -23.24 -7.56 6.64
N ALA A 35 -21.92 -7.54 6.79
CA ALA A 35 -21.01 -8.57 6.33
C ALA A 35 -19.74 -8.57 7.20
N VAL A 36 -19.20 -9.76 7.45
CA VAL A 36 -17.91 -9.96 8.10
C VAL A 36 -17.09 -10.90 7.23
N LEU A 37 -15.89 -10.47 6.82
CA LEU A 37 -14.95 -11.27 6.05
C LEU A 37 -13.68 -11.52 6.85
N VAL A 38 -13.03 -12.63 6.59
CA VAL A 38 -11.71 -12.97 7.16
C VAL A 38 -10.72 -12.99 6.01
N PRO A 39 -9.65 -12.18 6.03
CA PRO A 39 -8.60 -12.25 5.03
C PRO A 39 -8.06 -13.67 4.89
N ARG A 40 -7.81 -14.09 3.66
CA ARG A 40 -7.34 -15.45 3.38
C ARG A 40 -5.93 -15.65 3.89
N ASN A 41 -5.61 -16.88 4.26
CA ASN A 41 -4.25 -17.28 4.64
C ASN A 41 -3.86 -18.50 3.82
N LEU A 42 -2.55 -18.70 3.66
CA LEU A 42 -2.04 -19.95 3.11
C LEU A 42 -2.37 -21.10 4.07
N THR A 43 -2.86 -22.22 3.54
CA THR A 43 -3.28 -23.36 4.37
C THR A 43 -2.10 -24.06 5.08
N THR A 44 -0.87 -23.87 4.62
CA THR A 44 0.36 -24.33 5.29
C THR A 44 0.78 -23.48 6.48
N LYS A 45 0.13 -22.33 6.72
CA LYS A 45 0.46 -21.47 7.86
C LYS A 45 0.09 -22.16 9.17
N GLU A 46 1.11 -22.72 9.82
CA GLU A 46 0.92 -23.55 11.01
C GLU A 46 0.44 -22.76 12.23
N THR A 47 0.89 -21.51 12.36
CA THR A 47 0.57 -20.65 13.51
C THR A 47 0.25 -19.20 13.12
N HIS A 48 -0.66 -18.59 13.87
CA HIS A 48 -1.13 -17.22 13.70
C HIS A 48 -0.85 -16.41 14.97
N GLY A 49 -0.73 -15.08 14.83
CA GLY A 49 -0.54 -14.18 15.99
C GLY A 49 -1.86 -13.68 16.57
N ASP A 50 -2.84 -13.53 15.68
CA ASP A 50 -4.14 -12.92 15.88
C ASP A 50 -5.14 -13.46 14.85
N LEU A 51 -6.39 -13.04 14.99
CA LEU A 51 -7.45 -13.23 14.01
C LEU A 51 -7.92 -11.86 13.47
N ASP A 52 -7.67 -11.60 12.20
CA ASP A 52 -8.18 -10.43 11.50
C ASP A 52 -9.62 -10.63 11.03
N LEU A 53 -10.49 -9.65 11.31
CA LEU A 53 -11.86 -9.55 10.80
C LEU A 53 -12.02 -8.23 10.03
N LEU A 54 -12.67 -8.27 8.88
CA LEU A 54 -13.14 -7.10 8.14
C LEU A 54 -14.65 -6.98 8.33
N CYS A 55 -15.09 -5.90 8.99
CA CYS A 55 -16.49 -5.72 9.37
C CYS A 55 -17.10 -4.54 8.60
N ALA A 56 -18.19 -4.82 7.87
CA ALA A 56 -18.90 -3.82 7.09
C ALA A 56 -19.62 -2.80 7.98
N TYR A 57 -19.11 -1.56 8.01
CA TYR A 57 -19.62 -0.46 8.82
C TYR A 57 -19.79 0.80 7.98
N ASP A 58 -21.04 1.17 7.69
CA ASP A 58 -21.36 2.27 6.77
C ASP A 58 -21.47 3.64 7.46
N ALA A 59 -21.59 3.67 8.78
CA ALA A 59 -21.58 4.92 9.54
C ALA A 59 -20.18 5.58 9.52
N ASN A 60 -20.13 6.86 9.91
CA ASN A 60 -18.86 7.56 9.97
C ASN A 60 -17.95 6.93 11.03
N ILE A 61 -16.67 6.78 10.71
CA ILE A 61 -15.66 6.22 11.61
C ILE A 61 -14.80 7.39 12.08
N PRO A 62 -15.10 8.01 13.23
CA PRO A 62 -14.21 9.03 13.79
C PRO A 62 -12.84 8.43 14.12
N GLY A 63 -11.85 9.31 14.25
CA GLY A 63 -10.58 8.93 14.87
C GLY A 63 -10.77 8.50 16.33
N GLY A 64 -9.67 8.06 16.94
CA GLY A 64 -9.64 7.69 18.35
C GLY A 64 -8.48 6.76 18.62
N ASP A 65 -7.82 6.95 19.76
CA ASP A 65 -6.88 5.99 20.33
C ASP A 65 -7.27 5.81 21.79
N GLU A 66 -7.96 4.71 22.09
CA GLU A 66 -8.61 4.53 23.39
C GLU A 66 -8.81 3.05 23.72
N ALA A 67 -8.55 2.68 24.98
CA ALA A 67 -8.68 1.31 25.44
C ALA A 67 -9.59 1.22 26.66
N TRP A 68 -10.31 0.12 26.77
CA TRP A 68 -11.07 -0.25 27.94
C TRP A 68 -10.43 -1.46 28.62
N SER A 69 -10.24 -1.37 29.93
CA SER A 69 -9.83 -2.50 30.77
C SER A 69 -10.58 -2.55 32.11
N PRO A 70 -10.65 -3.72 32.77
CA PRO A 70 -11.22 -3.83 34.11
C PRO A 70 -10.45 -2.99 35.13
N LYS A 71 -11.15 -2.46 36.14
CA LYS A 71 -10.51 -1.58 37.15
C LYS A 71 -9.31 -2.22 37.87
N GLU A 72 -9.41 -3.51 38.17
CA GLU A 72 -8.38 -4.27 38.89
C GLU A 72 -7.10 -4.47 38.06
N ALA A 73 -7.22 -4.48 36.72
CA ALA A 73 -6.09 -4.59 35.80
C ALA A 73 -5.41 -3.23 35.51
N SER A 74 -6.08 -2.11 35.85
CA SER A 74 -5.68 -0.77 35.40
C SER A 74 -4.39 -0.24 36.06
N GLN A 75 -3.91 -0.87 37.13
CA GLN A 75 -2.72 -0.48 37.91
C GLN A 75 -1.43 -1.22 37.51
N SER A 76 -1.52 -2.33 36.76
CA SER A 76 -0.36 -3.20 36.45
C SER A 76 -0.10 -3.41 34.95
N GLU A 77 -1.06 -3.11 34.08
CA GLU A 77 -0.88 -3.35 32.64
C GLU A 77 -0.03 -2.26 31.95
N PRO A 78 1.02 -2.63 31.20
CA PRO A 78 1.78 -1.68 30.38
C PRO A 78 0.87 -1.04 29.34
N ALA A 79 1.16 0.21 28.96
CA ALA A 79 0.39 0.85 27.90
C ALA A 79 0.53 0.01 26.61
N PRO A 80 -0.57 -0.16 25.88
CA PRO A 80 -0.57 -0.98 24.69
C PRO A 80 0.33 -0.34 23.61
N LYS A 81 1.01 -1.14 22.76
CA LYS A 81 2.13 -0.65 21.94
C LYS A 81 1.65 0.15 20.72
N GLY A 82 2.14 1.39 20.59
CA GLY A 82 2.31 2.13 19.33
C GLY A 82 2.84 1.22 18.24
N MET A 83 2.08 0.97 17.17
CA MET A 83 2.70 0.47 15.97
C MET A 83 3.47 1.65 15.39
N ASP A 84 4.81 1.55 15.38
CA ASP A 84 5.70 2.43 14.59
C ASP A 84 4.98 2.78 13.29
N ASP A 85 4.86 4.08 12.98
CA ASP A 85 4.27 4.59 11.75
C ASP A 85 4.89 3.88 10.54
N GLY A 86 4.27 2.77 10.13
CA GLY A 86 4.52 2.13 8.86
C GLY A 86 4.13 3.15 7.80
N PRO A 87 4.93 3.31 6.73
CA PRO A 87 4.90 4.50 5.90
C PRO A 87 3.49 4.76 5.40
N GLN A 88 2.84 5.79 5.95
CA GLN A 88 1.79 6.50 5.24
C GLN A 88 2.42 6.90 3.92
N LEU A 89 1.84 6.41 2.83
CA LEU A 89 2.29 6.79 1.51
C LEU A 89 2.01 8.29 1.30
N GLY A 90 3.03 9.11 1.57
CA GLY A 90 3.14 10.48 1.11
C GLY A 90 3.21 11.53 2.22
N SER A 91 4.40 11.76 2.76
CA SER A 91 4.97 13.11 2.94
C SER A 91 6.49 13.00 3.13
N PRO A 92 7.32 13.80 2.42
CA PRO A 92 8.75 13.83 2.66
C PRO A 92 9.06 14.92 3.71
N VAL A 93 9.69 14.55 4.83
CA VAL A 93 10.69 15.32 5.59
C VAL A 93 11.11 14.47 6.80
N GLN A 94 12.42 14.15 6.84
CA GLN A 94 13.35 14.03 7.99
C GLN A 94 12.82 13.55 9.36
N ALA A 95 13.54 12.79 10.18
CA ALA A 95 14.87 12.20 10.17
C ALA A 95 14.86 11.13 11.30
N ALA A 96 15.92 10.35 11.37
CA ALA A 96 16.14 9.31 12.35
C ALA A 96 15.86 9.75 13.79
N ASP A 97 15.06 8.95 14.50
CA ASP A 97 15.31 8.67 15.91
C ASP A 97 14.85 7.23 16.23
N ASN A 98 15.81 6.32 16.33
CA ASN A 98 15.61 5.01 16.92
C ASN A 98 15.64 5.21 18.44
N THR A 99 14.50 5.50 19.06
CA THR A 99 14.37 5.39 20.51
C THR A 99 13.25 4.41 20.87
N ALA A 100 13.61 3.51 21.76
CA ALA A 100 12.80 2.39 22.23
C ALA A 100 11.44 2.80 22.79
N ASP A 101 10.45 1.90 22.63
CA ASP A 101 9.25 1.68 23.45
C ASP A 101 9.04 2.70 24.59
N LYS A 102 8.63 3.93 24.27
CA LYS A 102 7.98 4.77 25.27
C LYS A 102 6.48 4.53 25.13
N PRO A 103 5.82 4.00 26.18
CA PRO A 103 4.36 3.91 26.16
C PRO A 103 3.77 5.29 25.90
N ASP A 104 2.74 5.37 25.06
CA ASP A 104 2.01 6.63 24.85
C ASP A 104 1.46 7.09 26.21
N PRO A 105 1.76 8.33 26.65
CA PRO A 105 1.23 8.82 27.91
C PRO A 105 -0.31 8.85 27.82
N VAL A 106 -0.97 8.31 28.84
CA VAL A 106 -2.43 8.40 28.96
C VAL A 106 -2.80 9.88 29.02
N LEU A 107 -3.55 10.34 28.01
CA LEU A 107 -3.96 11.73 27.89
C LEU A 107 -5.14 12.05 28.82
N ALA A 108 -6.09 11.11 28.90
CA ALA A 108 -7.27 11.26 29.74
C ALA A 108 -7.79 9.90 30.20
N ILE A 109 -8.45 9.92 31.34
CA ILE A 109 -9.20 8.80 31.89
C ILE A 109 -10.64 9.25 31.99
N LEU A 110 -11.55 8.57 31.30
CA LEU A 110 -12.96 8.90 31.36
C LEU A 110 -13.61 8.41 32.66
N PRO A 111 -14.61 9.12 33.19
CA PRO A 111 -15.45 8.62 34.27
C PRO A 111 -16.04 7.26 33.90
N GLU A 112 -16.23 6.39 34.88
CA GLU A 112 -16.90 5.12 34.64
C GLU A 112 -18.32 5.36 34.12
N PRO A 113 -18.73 4.65 33.05
CA PRO A 113 -20.10 4.73 32.59
C PRO A 113 -21.05 4.18 33.65
N ALA A 114 -22.07 4.97 34.01
CA ALA A 114 -23.09 4.57 34.99
C ALA A 114 -24.00 3.44 34.49
N SER A 115 -24.05 3.22 33.18
CA SER A 115 -24.87 2.21 32.49
C SER A 115 -24.24 1.82 31.14
N GLY A 116 -24.68 0.72 30.52
CA GLY A 116 -24.22 0.27 29.21
C GLY A 116 -23.23 -0.91 29.25
N HIS A 117 -22.60 -1.21 28.12
CA HIS A 117 -21.81 -2.44 27.95
C HIS A 117 -20.36 -2.33 28.46
N ASN A 118 -19.93 -1.12 28.81
CA ASN A 118 -18.60 -0.80 29.32
C ASN A 118 -18.55 -0.59 30.85
N ILE A 119 -19.63 -0.90 31.59
CA ILE A 119 -19.67 -0.86 33.06
C ILE A 119 -18.58 -1.77 33.66
N GLY A 120 -18.03 -1.39 34.83
CA GLY A 120 -17.06 -2.20 35.57
C GLY A 120 -15.62 -2.07 35.11
N GLY A 121 -15.37 -1.21 34.12
CA GLY A 121 -14.02 -0.89 33.64
C GLY A 121 -13.83 0.59 33.39
N GLN A 122 -12.66 0.93 32.88
CA GLN A 122 -12.21 2.30 32.70
C GLN A 122 -11.75 2.50 31.26
N ILE A 123 -12.20 3.58 30.63
CA ILE A 123 -11.74 3.99 29.30
C ILE A 123 -10.57 4.95 29.47
N LYS A 124 -9.41 4.57 28.92
CA LYS A 124 -8.20 5.38 28.85
C LYS A 124 -8.05 5.88 27.42
N ILE A 125 -7.79 7.18 27.26
CA ILE A 125 -7.55 7.84 25.97
C ILE A 125 -6.04 8.06 25.84
N TYR A 126 -5.49 7.67 24.69
CA TYR A 126 -4.08 7.76 24.33
C TYR A 126 -3.87 8.78 23.21
N GLY A 127 -2.61 9.13 22.96
CA GLY A 127 -2.22 10.02 21.86
C GLY A 127 -2.44 11.51 22.12
N GLY A 128 -2.35 12.33 21.07
CA GLY A 128 -2.33 13.81 21.17
C GLY A 128 -3.66 14.52 20.96
N ARG A 129 -4.77 13.82 20.68
CA ARG A 129 -6.07 14.44 20.42
C ARG A 129 -7.23 13.63 21.01
N ILE A 130 -8.07 14.29 21.80
CA ILE A 130 -9.32 13.72 22.31
C ILE A 130 -10.40 13.88 21.25
N PHE A 131 -11.00 12.76 20.84
CA PHE A 131 -12.18 12.74 19.99
C PHE A 131 -13.43 12.63 20.89
N THR A 132 -14.45 13.44 20.59
CA THR A 132 -15.72 13.50 21.34
C THR A 132 -16.88 13.61 20.37
N GLY A 133 -18.09 13.30 20.84
CA GLY A 133 -19.33 13.41 20.07
C GLY A 133 -20.06 12.08 19.93
N ALA A 134 -21.31 12.14 19.45
CA ALA A 134 -22.21 10.99 19.39
C ALA A 134 -21.65 9.81 18.58
N GLU A 135 -20.89 10.08 17.51
CA GLU A 135 -20.27 9.03 16.69
C GLU A 135 -19.15 8.28 17.45
N VAL A 136 -18.40 8.97 18.30
CA VAL A 136 -17.35 8.34 19.12
C VAL A 136 -17.99 7.46 20.19
N GLU A 137 -19.02 7.96 20.87
CA GLU A 137 -19.75 7.16 21.87
C GLU A 137 -20.43 5.94 21.22
N ALA A 138 -21.03 6.09 20.04
CA ALA A 138 -21.63 4.98 19.31
C ALA A 138 -20.64 3.84 19.02
N ILE A 139 -19.38 4.17 18.69
CA ILE A 139 -18.37 3.11 18.51
C ILE A 139 -17.90 2.54 19.84
N ARG A 140 -17.76 3.34 20.91
CA ARG A 140 -17.45 2.80 22.25
C ARG A 140 -18.52 1.82 22.73
N ASP A 141 -19.78 2.15 22.50
CA ASP A 141 -20.91 1.28 22.81
C ASP A 141 -20.85 -0.02 22.00
N LEU A 142 -20.61 0.09 20.68
CA LEU A 142 -20.40 -1.06 19.81
C LEU A 142 -19.22 -1.95 20.28
N CYS A 143 -18.09 -1.34 20.66
CA CYS A 143 -16.95 -2.07 21.23
C CYS A 143 -17.35 -2.81 22.51
N GLY A 144 -18.12 -2.17 23.39
CA GLY A 144 -18.63 -2.78 24.62
C GLY A 144 -19.56 -3.96 24.35
N GLU A 145 -20.49 -3.82 23.40
CA GLU A 145 -21.43 -4.87 22.99
C GLU A 145 -20.70 -6.08 22.40
N ILE A 146 -19.76 -5.84 21.47
CA ILE A 146 -18.98 -6.90 20.85
C ILE A 146 -18.07 -7.57 21.88
N LYS A 147 -17.44 -6.80 22.78
CA LYS A 147 -16.63 -7.34 23.88
C LYS A 147 -17.45 -8.34 24.69
N GLN A 148 -18.66 -7.97 25.10
CA GLN A 148 -19.55 -8.86 25.85
C GLN A 148 -19.98 -10.09 25.02
N SER A 149 -20.35 -9.90 23.76
CA SER A 149 -20.75 -11.00 22.86
C SER A 149 -19.63 -12.04 22.67
N LEU A 150 -18.40 -11.55 22.48
CA LEU A 150 -17.20 -12.37 22.32
C LEU A 150 -16.77 -13.08 23.60
N GLY A 151 -17.05 -12.49 24.77
CA GLY A 151 -16.45 -12.88 26.04
C GLY A 151 -15.03 -12.35 26.22
N ALA A 152 -14.73 -11.19 25.61
CA ALA A 152 -13.43 -10.54 25.72
C ALA A 152 -13.29 -9.84 27.10
N VAL A 153 -12.05 -9.75 27.59
CA VAL A 153 -11.71 -9.11 28.88
C VAL A 153 -11.23 -7.67 28.71
N GLY A 154 -11.02 -7.22 27.47
CA GLY A 154 -10.55 -5.88 27.16
C GLY A 154 -10.69 -5.56 25.68
N TRP A 155 -10.69 -4.28 25.33
CA TRP A 155 -10.63 -3.84 23.94
C TRP A 155 -9.74 -2.60 23.79
N TRP A 156 -9.15 -2.44 22.61
CA TRP A 156 -8.38 -1.26 22.23
C TRP A 156 -8.80 -0.81 20.83
N ARG A 157 -9.08 0.48 20.66
CA ARG A 157 -9.50 1.07 19.39
C ARG A 157 -8.45 2.08 18.90
N ARG A 158 -8.13 1.98 17.61
CA ARG A 158 -7.28 2.89 16.84
C ARG A 158 -7.92 3.26 15.51
N GLY A 159 -8.63 4.39 15.50
CA GLY A 159 -9.37 4.85 14.33
C GLY A 159 -10.42 3.84 13.89
N ASN A 160 -10.16 3.11 12.81
CA ASN A 160 -11.05 2.07 12.28
C ASN A 160 -10.72 0.66 12.77
N GLU A 161 -9.60 0.45 13.44
CA GLU A 161 -9.18 -0.84 13.99
C GLU A 161 -9.63 -0.96 15.46
N VAL A 162 -10.14 -2.13 15.83
CA VAL A 162 -10.54 -2.48 17.20
C VAL A 162 -10.00 -3.87 17.53
N SER A 163 -9.04 -3.93 18.45
CA SER A 163 -8.49 -5.18 18.97
C SER A 163 -9.24 -5.62 20.22
N PHE A 164 -9.48 -6.92 20.36
CA PHE A 164 -10.09 -7.53 21.55
C PHE A 164 -9.12 -8.50 22.23
N LYS A 165 -9.04 -8.42 23.56
CA LYS A 165 -8.26 -9.32 24.42
C LYS A 165 -9.14 -10.50 24.83
N MET A 166 -8.89 -11.67 24.25
CA MET A 166 -9.69 -12.88 24.47
C MET A 166 -9.01 -13.80 25.49
N PRO A 167 -9.71 -14.25 26.54
CA PRO A 167 -9.15 -15.24 27.46
C PRO A 167 -8.94 -16.58 26.74
N CYS A 168 -7.78 -17.25 26.93
CA CYS A 168 -7.50 -18.50 26.21
C CYS A 168 -8.48 -19.62 26.56
N ALA A 169 -9.07 -19.59 27.75
CA ALA A 169 -10.09 -20.55 28.20
C ALA A 169 -11.32 -20.63 27.27
N ILE A 170 -11.56 -19.61 26.42
CA ILE A 170 -12.68 -19.58 25.47
C ILE A 170 -12.67 -20.74 24.47
N LEU A 171 -11.51 -21.33 24.17
CA LEU A 171 -11.39 -22.41 23.18
C LEU A 171 -11.44 -23.83 23.78
N GLY A 172 -11.68 -23.98 25.10
CA GLY A 172 -11.94 -25.25 25.78
C GLY A 172 -10.76 -26.24 25.84
N GLN A 173 -9.90 -26.29 24.84
CA GLN A 173 -8.68 -27.13 24.79
C GLN A 173 -7.58 -26.63 25.73
N ASP A 174 -7.58 -25.32 26.02
CA ASP A 174 -6.66 -24.71 26.98
C ASP A 174 -7.25 -24.62 28.39
N ALA A 175 -8.55 -24.91 28.59
CA ALA A 175 -9.16 -24.91 29.92
C ALA A 175 -8.67 -26.06 30.82
N GLU A 176 -8.06 -27.09 30.23
CA GLU A 176 -7.41 -28.20 30.95
C GLU A 176 -5.97 -27.87 31.39
N HIS A 177 -5.39 -26.80 30.87
CA HIS A 177 -4.06 -26.32 31.27
C HIS A 177 -4.23 -25.11 32.17
N ASP A 178 -3.38 -24.97 33.19
CA ASP A 178 -3.36 -23.83 34.10
C ASP A 178 -2.90 -22.58 33.32
N VAL A 179 -3.81 -21.96 32.56
CA VAL A 179 -3.51 -20.81 31.72
C VAL A 179 -3.27 -19.62 32.65
N SER A 180 -2.07 -19.04 32.55
CA SER A 180 -1.77 -17.79 33.25
C SER A 180 -2.81 -16.72 32.91
N PRO A 181 -3.30 -15.95 33.88
CA PRO A 181 -4.24 -14.85 33.64
C PRO A 181 -3.70 -13.78 32.67
N ASP A 182 -2.38 -13.77 32.43
CA ASP A 182 -1.72 -12.85 31.50
C ASP A 182 -1.70 -13.35 30.05
N GLU A 183 -2.03 -14.63 29.80
CA GLU A 183 -2.11 -15.16 28.44
C GLU A 183 -3.48 -14.88 27.79
N PHE A 184 -3.45 -14.44 26.54
CA PHE A 184 -4.65 -14.11 25.78
C PHE A 184 -4.48 -14.39 24.29
N TYR A 185 -5.59 -14.55 23.59
CA TYR A 185 -5.65 -14.45 22.13
C TYR A 185 -6.10 -13.05 21.71
N GLN A 186 -5.67 -12.61 20.53
CA GLN A 186 -6.07 -11.33 19.96
C GLN A 186 -6.99 -11.52 18.76
N ILE A 187 -8.06 -10.73 18.71
CA ILE A 187 -8.92 -10.58 17.53
C ILE A 187 -8.85 -9.11 17.11
N ASP A 188 -8.44 -8.84 15.87
CA ASP A 188 -8.37 -7.49 15.31
C ASP A 188 -9.50 -7.28 14.32
N MET A 189 -10.37 -6.33 14.63
CA MET A 189 -11.53 -5.98 13.83
C MET A 189 -11.29 -4.66 13.10
N ASN A 190 -11.28 -4.69 11.78
CA ASN A 190 -11.21 -3.51 10.93
C ASN A 190 -12.61 -3.11 10.49
N LEU A 191 -13.07 -1.93 10.90
CA LEU A 191 -14.29 -1.30 10.41
C LEU A 191 -14.04 -0.76 9.00
N VAL A 192 -14.81 -1.22 8.02
CA VAL A 192 -14.65 -0.88 6.60
C VAL A 192 -16.03 -0.57 6.01
N LYS A 193 -16.16 0.53 5.24
CA LYS A 193 -17.42 0.81 4.53
C LYS A 193 -17.77 -0.35 3.59
N PHE A 194 -19.04 -0.72 3.52
CA PHE A 194 -19.50 -1.89 2.77
C PHE A 194 -19.03 -1.88 1.31
N GLN A 195 -19.03 -0.71 0.67
CA GLN A 195 -18.59 -0.54 -0.73
C GLN A 195 -17.11 -0.83 -0.99
N TYR A 196 -16.27 -0.91 0.06
CA TYR A 196 -14.83 -1.20 -0.05
C TYR A 196 -14.45 -2.58 0.49
N LEU A 197 -15.42 -3.33 1.04
CA LEU A 197 -15.15 -4.55 1.79
C LEU A 197 -14.43 -5.60 0.95
N ASP A 198 -14.91 -5.86 -0.27
CA ASP A 198 -14.34 -6.88 -1.15
C ASP A 198 -12.93 -6.51 -1.62
N PHE A 199 -12.67 -5.23 -1.89
CA PHE A 199 -11.34 -4.76 -2.27
C PHE A 199 -10.37 -4.92 -1.09
N TYR A 200 -10.81 -4.59 0.13
CA TYR A 200 -10.01 -4.78 1.34
C TYR A 200 -9.73 -6.26 1.59
N HIS A 201 -10.74 -7.12 1.40
CA HIS A 201 -10.58 -8.57 1.55
C HIS A 201 -9.52 -9.12 0.59
N ASP A 202 -9.55 -8.71 -0.68
CA ASP A 202 -8.52 -9.06 -1.65
C ASP A 202 -7.13 -8.56 -1.22
N MET A 203 -6.99 -7.25 -0.94
CA MET A 203 -5.69 -6.65 -0.65
C MET A 203 -5.07 -7.10 0.69
N ALA A 204 -5.88 -7.40 1.70
CA ALA A 204 -5.43 -7.88 3.00
C ALA A 204 -5.14 -9.40 3.02
N SER A 205 -5.64 -10.15 2.04
CA SER A 205 -5.45 -11.60 1.96
C SER A 205 -3.98 -11.98 1.76
N TYR A 206 -3.62 -13.14 2.31
CA TYR A 206 -2.27 -13.72 2.36
C TYR A 206 -1.21 -12.80 2.98
N SER A 207 -1.63 -11.77 3.74
CA SER A 207 -0.80 -10.75 4.41
C SER A 207 0.14 -9.93 3.48
N SER A 208 0.13 -10.21 2.19
CA SER A 208 1.15 -9.75 1.24
C SER A 208 0.58 -9.31 -0.10
N THR A 209 -0.69 -9.60 -0.42
CA THR A 209 -1.32 -9.30 -1.71
C THR A 209 -1.19 -7.82 -2.07
N GLY A 210 -1.72 -6.92 -1.23
CA GLY A 210 -1.63 -5.48 -1.47
C GLY A 210 -0.18 -4.96 -1.50
N VAL A 211 0.73 -5.57 -0.75
CA VAL A 211 2.15 -5.16 -0.73
C VAL A 211 2.86 -5.52 -2.03
N LEU A 212 2.73 -6.78 -2.48
CA LEU A 212 3.36 -7.25 -3.71
C LEU A 212 2.73 -6.60 -4.93
N LEU A 213 1.40 -6.60 -5.01
CA LEU A 213 0.70 -5.99 -6.14
C LEU A 213 0.96 -4.49 -6.21
N GLY A 214 0.99 -3.80 -5.06
CA GLY A 214 1.35 -2.40 -4.98
C GLY A 214 2.78 -2.11 -5.45
N ARG A 215 3.73 -3.03 -5.21
CA ARG A 215 5.09 -2.93 -5.76
C ARG A 215 5.08 -3.10 -7.27
N ILE A 216 4.41 -4.13 -7.80
CA ILE A 216 4.33 -4.39 -9.24
C ILE A 216 3.71 -3.20 -9.97
N VAL A 217 2.58 -2.69 -9.49
CA VAL A 217 1.88 -1.53 -10.07
C VAL A 217 2.76 -0.26 -10.06
N ARG A 218 3.64 -0.08 -9.05
CA ARG A 218 4.61 1.03 -9.04
C ARG A 218 5.76 0.89 -10.05
N HIS A 219 5.94 -0.28 -10.64
CA HIS A 219 6.82 -0.44 -11.79
C HIS A 219 6.12 -0.04 -13.09
N LEU A 220 4.79 -0.06 -13.16
CA LEU A 220 4.05 0.52 -14.28
C LEU A 220 4.15 2.04 -14.29
N SER A 221 3.83 2.66 -13.15
CA SER A 221 3.86 4.12 -12.99
C SER A 221 4.22 4.50 -11.56
N LYS A 222 5.00 5.57 -11.39
CA LYS A 222 5.26 6.17 -10.06
C LYS A 222 4.05 6.93 -9.51
N SER A 223 3.09 7.24 -10.35
CA SER A 223 1.86 7.94 -9.99
C SER A 223 0.79 6.98 -9.44
N PHE A 224 0.90 5.66 -9.64
CA PHE A 224 -0.05 4.73 -9.07
C PHE A 224 0.16 4.49 -7.58
N THR A 225 -0.93 4.57 -6.83
CA THR A 225 -0.99 4.19 -5.41
C THR A 225 -2.11 3.17 -5.22
N LEU A 226 -1.74 1.98 -4.75
CA LEU A 226 -2.68 0.94 -4.36
C LEU A 226 -2.93 1.07 -2.85
N HIS A 227 -4.18 1.37 -2.50
CA HIS A 227 -4.68 1.36 -1.13
C HIS A 227 -5.39 0.04 -0.84
N LEU A 228 -5.72 -0.22 0.42
CA LEU A 228 -6.51 -1.39 0.80
C LEU A 228 -7.96 -1.31 0.30
N THR A 229 -8.45 -0.14 -0.12
CA THR A 229 -9.86 0.04 -0.52
C THR A 229 -10.04 0.40 -1.99
N HIS A 230 -8.98 0.79 -2.68
CA HIS A 230 -9.02 1.27 -4.05
C HIS A 230 -7.61 1.47 -4.64
N ILE A 231 -7.55 1.73 -5.95
CA ILE A 231 -6.34 2.21 -6.64
C ILE A 231 -6.55 3.64 -7.14
N VAL A 232 -5.52 4.48 -7.00
CA VAL A 232 -5.54 5.91 -7.36
C VAL A 232 -4.35 6.28 -8.23
N VAL A 233 -4.59 7.18 -9.19
CA VAL A 233 -3.53 8.01 -9.80
C VAL A 233 -3.30 9.21 -8.90
N ARG A 234 -2.13 9.25 -8.27
CA ARG A 234 -1.66 10.35 -7.43
C ARG A 234 -0.53 11.08 -8.14
N HIS A 235 -0.78 12.33 -8.52
CA HIS A 235 0.17 13.13 -9.29
C HIS A 235 0.41 14.48 -8.63
N SER A 236 1.66 14.94 -8.62
CA SER A 236 2.06 16.24 -8.05
C SER A 236 2.46 17.20 -9.18
N PRO A 237 1.49 17.83 -9.87
CA PRO A 237 1.77 18.70 -11.02
C PRO A 237 2.57 19.95 -10.63
N PHE A 238 2.38 20.47 -9.42
CA PHE A 238 3.05 21.68 -8.94
C PHE A 238 3.85 21.40 -7.66
N SER A 239 5.08 21.89 -7.61
CA SER A 239 5.96 21.71 -6.44
C SER A 239 5.41 22.45 -5.21
N GLY A 240 5.41 21.79 -4.05
CA GLY A 240 4.91 22.39 -2.80
C GLY A 240 3.38 22.50 -2.69
N ILE A 241 2.64 22.08 -3.72
CA ILE A 241 1.18 22.04 -3.71
C ILE A 241 0.72 20.60 -3.47
N ALA A 242 -0.43 20.45 -2.79
CA ALA A 242 -1.02 19.15 -2.54
C ALA A 242 -1.25 18.37 -3.86
N PRO A 243 -0.95 17.06 -3.90
CA PRO A 243 -1.17 16.23 -5.09
C PRO A 243 -2.64 16.23 -5.54
N VAL A 244 -2.84 15.95 -6.83
CA VAL A 244 -4.13 15.50 -7.36
C VAL A 244 -4.24 13.99 -7.18
N GLY A 245 -5.45 13.51 -6.89
CA GLY A 245 -5.75 12.11 -6.69
C GLY A 245 -7.05 11.75 -7.40
N VAL A 246 -7.00 10.79 -8.32
CA VAL A 246 -8.16 10.27 -9.03
C VAL A 246 -8.29 8.78 -8.76
N THR A 247 -9.44 8.36 -8.26
CA THR A 247 -9.72 6.94 -8.01
C THR A 247 -10.04 6.25 -9.32
N LEU A 248 -9.23 5.26 -9.68
CA LEU A 248 -9.44 4.47 -10.91
C LEU A 248 -10.57 3.46 -10.71
N THR A 249 -10.49 2.68 -9.62
CA THR A 249 -11.53 1.71 -9.28
C THR A 249 -11.48 1.33 -7.79
N THR A 250 -12.64 0.92 -7.28
CA THR A 250 -12.86 0.34 -5.94
C THR A 250 -13.31 -1.12 -6.06
N SER A 251 -13.37 -1.68 -7.28
CA SER A 251 -13.77 -3.06 -7.54
C SER A 251 -12.53 -3.94 -7.75
N PRO A 252 -12.35 -5.02 -6.96
CA PRO A 252 -11.21 -5.92 -7.11
C PRO A 252 -11.28 -6.68 -8.45
N SER A 253 -12.48 -7.05 -8.91
CA SER A 253 -12.66 -7.72 -10.21
C SER A 253 -12.29 -6.80 -11.38
N ALA A 254 -12.64 -5.52 -11.29
CA ALA A 254 -12.31 -4.54 -12.33
C ALA A 254 -10.80 -4.23 -12.32
N LEU A 255 -10.17 -4.15 -11.14
CA LEU A 255 -8.71 -4.04 -11.02
C LEU A 255 -8.03 -5.25 -11.64
N ALA A 256 -8.45 -6.46 -11.28
CA ALA A 256 -7.89 -7.70 -11.80
C ALA A 256 -8.03 -7.78 -13.33
N ALA A 257 -9.20 -7.46 -13.88
CA ALA A 257 -9.41 -7.43 -15.33
C ALA A 257 -8.47 -6.44 -16.03
N TRP A 258 -8.32 -5.22 -15.49
CA TRP A 258 -7.40 -4.22 -16.05
C TRP A 258 -5.93 -4.68 -16.00
N LEU A 259 -5.53 -5.37 -14.94
CA LEU A 259 -4.19 -5.93 -14.78
C LEU A 259 -3.98 -7.26 -15.54
N GLY A 260 -5.03 -7.86 -16.12
CA GLY A 260 -4.97 -9.19 -16.74
C GLY A 260 -4.83 -10.35 -15.75
N LEU A 261 -5.27 -10.17 -14.50
CA LEU A 261 -5.27 -11.21 -13.45
C LEU A 261 -6.57 -12.02 -13.49
N ASP A 262 -6.46 -13.33 -13.25
CA ASP A 262 -7.62 -14.22 -13.18
C ASP A 262 -8.32 -14.11 -11.81
N TYR A 263 -9.23 -13.14 -11.68
CA TYR A 263 -9.99 -12.95 -10.45
C TYR A 263 -10.90 -14.14 -10.11
N LYS A 264 -11.38 -14.87 -11.13
CA LYS A 264 -12.23 -16.04 -10.92
C LYS A 264 -11.44 -17.15 -10.21
N LYS A 265 -10.21 -17.40 -10.66
CA LYS A 265 -9.29 -18.33 -9.98
C LYS A 265 -9.03 -17.91 -8.54
N TRP A 266 -8.84 -16.62 -8.27
CA TRP A 266 -8.71 -16.11 -6.90
C TRP A 266 -9.97 -16.45 -6.09
N VAL A 267 -11.17 -16.11 -6.57
CA VAL A 267 -12.43 -16.36 -5.84
C VAL A 267 -12.64 -17.86 -5.57
N GLU A 268 -12.53 -18.70 -6.59
CA GLU A 268 -12.90 -20.13 -6.54
C GLU A 268 -11.84 -21.01 -5.87
N GLN A 269 -10.55 -20.69 -6.04
CA GLN A 269 -9.46 -21.56 -5.60
C GLN A 269 -8.62 -20.95 -4.47
N GLY A 270 -8.68 -19.63 -4.29
CA GLY A 270 -7.80 -18.90 -3.37
C GLY A 270 -7.89 -19.39 -1.92
N GLU A 271 -9.07 -19.74 -1.43
CA GLU A 271 -9.23 -20.24 -0.06
C GLU A 271 -8.40 -21.51 0.21
N GLY A 272 -8.13 -22.30 -0.82
CA GLY A 272 -7.39 -23.57 -0.74
C GLY A 272 -5.89 -23.44 -1.00
N TRP A 273 -5.36 -22.26 -1.31
CA TRP A 273 -3.93 -22.11 -1.60
C TRP A 273 -3.08 -22.45 -0.38
N SER A 274 -2.16 -23.39 -0.57
CA SER A 274 -1.25 -23.91 0.43
C SER A 274 0.10 -23.22 0.38
N GLU A 275 0.59 -22.83 -0.79
CA GLU A 275 1.96 -22.35 -0.97
C GLU A 275 2.01 -20.91 -1.49
N GLU A 276 3.06 -20.17 -1.09
CA GLU A 276 3.33 -18.81 -1.60
C GLU A 276 3.41 -18.81 -3.14
N LYS A 277 3.94 -19.89 -3.73
CA LYS A 277 4.04 -20.07 -5.18
C LYS A 277 2.71 -19.91 -5.89
N GLN A 278 1.60 -20.42 -5.34
CA GLN A 278 0.28 -20.31 -5.99
C GLN A 278 -0.21 -18.87 -6.05
N LEU A 279 0.05 -18.10 -4.99
CA LEU A 279 -0.22 -16.67 -4.94
C LEU A 279 0.67 -15.91 -5.94
N PHE A 280 1.96 -16.25 -6.02
CA PHE A 280 2.90 -15.61 -6.95
C PHE A 280 2.53 -15.90 -8.40
N GLU A 281 2.18 -17.14 -8.73
CA GLU A 281 1.67 -17.52 -10.04
C GLU A 281 0.40 -16.76 -10.38
N TRP A 282 -0.55 -16.62 -9.45
CA TRP A 282 -1.75 -15.82 -9.72
C TRP A 282 -1.43 -14.35 -10.04
N MET A 283 -0.48 -13.73 -9.35
CA MET A 283 -0.09 -12.33 -9.61
C MET A 283 0.70 -12.12 -10.91
N THR A 284 1.26 -13.19 -11.50
CA THR A 284 2.29 -13.06 -12.56
C THR A 284 1.96 -13.85 -13.83
N ASN A 285 1.09 -14.86 -13.77
CA ASN A 285 0.64 -15.63 -14.93
C ASN A 285 -0.47 -14.88 -15.67
N VAL A 286 -0.13 -13.73 -16.22
CA VAL A 286 -0.99 -12.89 -17.05
C VAL A 286 -0.75 -13.11 -18.55
N ASP A 287 -1.71 -12.82 -19.40
CA ASP A 287 -1.54 -12.92 -20.85
C ASP A 287 -0.46 -11.96 -21.39
N GLU A 288 0.12 -12.25 -22.57
CA GLU A 288 1.24 -11.47 -23.14
C GLU A 288 0.86 -10.02 -23.50
N ASP A 289 -0.43 -9.75 -23.69
CA ASP A 289 -1.00 -8.43 -23.95
C ASP A 289 -1.34 -7.65 -22.67
N SER A 290 -1.18 -8.27 -21.49
CA SER A 290 -1.44 -7.61 -20.22
C SER A 290 -0.49 -6.41 -20.00
N ILE A 291 -1.06 -5.35 -19.42
CA ILE A 291 -0.30 -4.17 -19.02
C ILE A 291 0.75 -4.48 -17.96
N LEU A 292 0.66 -5.60 -17.23
CA LEU A 292 1.62 -6.00 -16.22
C LEU A 292 2.94 -6.49 -16.81
N VAL A 293 2.96 -6.98 -18.06
CA VAL A 293 4.14 -7.62 -18.67
C VAL A 293 5.41 -6.77 -18.59
N PRO A 294 5.41 -5.47 -18.96
CA PRO A 294 6.62 -4.64 -18.86
C PRO A 294 7.09 -4.41 -17.41
N ALA A 295 6.19 -4.45 -16.42
CA ALA A 295 6.57 -4.37 -15.02
C ALA A 295 7.20 -5.69 -14.54
N LEU A 296 6.61 -6.83 -14.90
CA LEU A 296 7.09 -8.16 -14.53
C LEU A 296 8.47 -8.46 -15.13
N GLN A 297 8.69 -8.15 -16.41
CA GLN A 297 9.98 -8.30 -17.06
C GLN A 297 11.07 -7.41 -16.42
N ARG A 298 10.75 -6.15 -16.09
CA ARG A 298 11.71 -5.29 -15.40
C ARG A 298 12.05 -5.82 -14.01
N LEU A 299 11.04 -6.32 -13.30
CA LEU A 299 11.23 -6.92 -11.98
C LEU A 299 12.05 -8.21 -12.03
N SER A 300 11.92 -9.03 -13.10
CA SER A 300 12.72 -10.25 -13.26
C SER A 300 14.18 -9.98 -13.67
N ILE A 301 14.51 -8.79 -14.18
CA ILE A 301 15.89 -8.44 -14.56
C ILE A 301 16.58 -7.60 -13.48
N THR A 302 15.81 -6.92 -12.61
CA THR A 302 16.38 -6.01 -11.61
C THR A 302 17.25 -6.79 -10.63
N ALA A 303 18.57 -6.56 -10.72
CA ALA A 303 19.55 -7.13 -9.80
C ALA A 303 19.25 -6.72 -8.35
N ARG A 304 19.65 -7.56 -7.39
CA ARG A 304 19.57 -7.20 -5.97
C ARG A 304 20.21 -5.82 -5.78
N ARG A 305 19.51 -4.92 -5.10
CA ARG A 305 20.22 -3.93 -4.32
C ARG A 305 20.85 -4.71 -3.17
N ASP A 306 22.16 -4.93 -3.25
CA ASP A 306 22.90 -5.50 -2.13
C ASP A 306 22.54 -4.70 -0.89
N ALA A 307 21.99 -5.39 0.10
CA ALA A 307 21.75 -4.76 1.38
C ALA A 307 23.13 -4.50 1.98
N ASN A 308 23.46 -3.23 2.25
CA ASN A 308 24.61 -2.91 3.08
C ASN A 308 24.48 -3.72 4.39
N GLU A 309 25.35 -4.73 4.54
CA GLU A 309 25.40 -5.62 5.70
C GLU A 309 25.68 -4.87 7.02
N GLU A 310 26.11 -3.62 6.94
CA GLU A 310 26.43 -2.77 8.10
C GLU A 310 25.23 -2.35 8.96
N THR A 311 23.98 -2.50 8.49
CA THR A 311 22.79 -2.14 9.27
C THR A 311 21.89 -3.36 9.53
N GLY A 312 22.37 -4.25 10.40
CA GLY A 312 21.80 -5.57 10.72
C GLY A 312 20.38 -5.63 11.34
N LYS A 313 19.38 -4.93 10.80
CA LYS A 313 17.96 -5.09 11.14
C LYS A 313 17.08 -5.07 9.88
N ARG A 314 17.13 -6.12 9.06
CA ARG A 314 16.23 -6.25 7.90
C ARG A 314 14.83 -6.64 8.39
N LYS A 315 13.81 -5.84 8.04
CA LYS A 315 12.39 -6.10 8.42
C LYS A 315 11.86 -7.33 7.66
N LYS A 316 11.15 -8.26 8.31
CA LYS A 316 10.55 -9.48 7.70
C LYS A 316 9.62 -9.22 6.49
N ARG A 317 9.03 -8.02 6.36
CA ARG A 317 8.26 -7.62 5.16
C ARG A 317 9.13 -7.43 3.92
N ALA A 318 10.42 -7.13 4.09
CA ALA A 318 11.39 -7.14 3.00
C ALA A 318 11.66 -8.58 2.56
N ASP A 319 11.87 -9.49 3.52
CA ASP A 319 12.15 -10.91 3.28
C ASP A 319 11.09 -11.62 2.43
N TYR A 320 9.79 -11.44 2.71
CA TYR A 320 8.72 -12.03 1.89
C TYR A 320 8.75 -11.52 0.44
N ALA A 321 8.97 -10.22 0.25
CA ALA A 321 9.03 -9.67 -1.09
C ALA A 321 10.33 -10.06 -1.82
N ASP A 322 11.42 -10.25 -1.09
CA ASP A 322 12.67 -10.78 -1.62
C ASP A 322 12.46 -12.21 -2.14
N ARG A 323 11.74 -13.07 -1.39
CA ARG A 323 11.34 -14.41 -1.88
C ARG A 323 10.51 -14.35 -3.15
N PHE A 324 9.55 -13.43 -3.22
CA PHE A 324 8.78 -13.20 -4.45
C PHE A 324 9.67 -12.80 -5.63
N TYR A 325 10.62 -11.88 -5.42
CA TYR A 325 11.55 -11.47 -6.48
C TYR A 325 12.53 -12.57 -6.86
N ASP A 326 13.01 -13.36 -5.91
CA ASP A 326 13.86 -14.53 -6.18
C ASP A 326 13.09 -15.53 -7.06
N TRP A 327 11.88 -15.92 -6.66
CA TRP A 327 11.01 -16.79 -7.45
C TRP A 327 10.69 -16.22 -8.84
N LEU A 328 10.41 -14.92 -8.94
CA LEU A 328 10.13 -14.26 -10.22
C LEU A 328 11.31 -14.38 -11.19
N ARG A 329 12.55 -14.40 -10.67
CA ARG A 329 13.77 -14.52 -11.47
C ARG A 329 14.13 -15.94 -11.85
N THR A 330 13.85 -16.92 -10.99
CA THR A 330 14.34 -18.29 -11.16
C THR A 330 13.28 -19.23 -11.73
N ASP A 331 12.03 -19.09 -11.29
CA ASP A 331 11.01 -20.13 -11.46
C ASP A 331 9.78 -19.64 -12.24
N SER A 332 9.61 -18.33 -12.40
CA SER A 332 8.48 -17.78 -13.15
C SER A 332 8.68 -17.91 -14.66
N LYS A 333 7.57 -17.82 -15.41
CA LYS A 333 7.63 -17.75 -16.88
C LYS A 333 8.36 -16.50 -17.44
N TRP A 334 8.65 -15.52 -16.58
CA TRP A 334 9.38 -14.30 -16.90
C TRP A 334 10.87 -14.38 -16.56
N ALA A 335 11.32 -15.54 -16.03
CA ALA A 335 12.73 -15.82 -15.79
C ALA A 335 13.50 -15.76 -17.11
N VAL A 336 14.59 -14.98 -17.13
CA VAL A 336 15.50 -14.97 -18.27
C VAL A 336 16.29 -16.27 -18.24
N SER A 337 16.12 -17.12 -19.24
CA SER A 337 16.96 -18.30 -19.41
C SER A 337 18.39 -17.82 -19.70
N THR A 338 19.28 -17.86 -18.72
CA THR A 338 20.72 -17.75 -18.99
C THR A 338 21.07 -18.89 -19.93
N PRO A 339 21.59 -18.64 -21.15
CA PRO A 339 22.15 -19.71 -21.96
C PRO A 339 23.21 -20.39 -21.09
N ALA A 340 23.07 -21.69 -20.86
CA ALA A 340 24.09 -22.46 -20.17
C ALA A 340 25.42 -22.20 -20.89
N ASP A 341 26.42 -21.72 -20.16
CA ASP A 341 27.78 -21.61 -20.65
C ASP A 341 28.15 -22.94 -21.32
N GLY A 342 28.31 -22.88 -22.65
CA GLY A 342 28.67 -24.00 -23.49
C GLY A 342 30.05 -24.49 -23.11
N GLY A 343 30.11 -25.43 -22.18
CA GLY A 343 31.21 -26.37 -22.05
C GLY A 343 31.20 -27.32 -23.26
N GLY A 344 31.57 -26.81 -24.42
CA GLY A 344 31.70 -27.57 -25.66
C GLY A 344 32.93 -27.09 -26.42
N GLN A 345 34.01 -27.86 -26.34
CA GLN A 345 35.22 -27.70 -27.14
C GLN A 345 34.86 -27.45 -28.61
N VAL A 346 35.32 -26.31 -29.14
CA VAL A 346 35.40 -26.05 -30.57
C VAL A 346 36.81 -26.42 -31.02
N GLU A 347 36.97 -27.59 -31.64
CA GLU A 347 38.00 -27.80 -32.65
C GLU A 347 37.40 -27.34 -33.99
N GLY A 348 37.98 -26.32 -34.62
CA GLY A 348 37.69 -25.97 -36.02
C GLY A 348 38.63 -26.72 -36.98
N PRO A 349 38.73 -26.30 -38.25
CA PRO A 349 37.69 -25.77 -39.15
C PRO A 349 37.71 -26.51 -40.51
N SER A 350 36.62 -26.52 -41.30
CA SER A 350 36.77 -26.60 -42.78
C SER A 350 35.49 -26.31 -43.56
N GLU A 351 35.69 -25.54 -44.63
CA GLU A 351 34.91 -25.45 -45.89
C GLU A 351 33.58 -24.68 -45.94
N ALA A 352 33.67 -23.49 -46.56
CA ALA A 352 32.63 -22.93 -47.43
C ALA A 352 32.66 -23.63 -48.81
N PRO A 353 31.56 -23.64 -49.59
CA PRO A 353 31.32 -22.52 -50.51
C PRO A 353 29.84 -22.12 -50.75
N THR A 354 29.61 -20.79 -50.76
CA THR A 354 28.97 -19.90 -51.79
C THR A 354 27.76 -20.33 -52.68
N PRO A 355 27.05 -19.38 -53.37
CA PRO A 355 25.59 -19.16 -53.23
C PRO A 355 24.79 -19.24 -54.55
N LEU A 356 23.45 -19.36 -54.51
CA LEU A 356 22.62 -19.12 -55.70
C LEU A 356 21.25 -18.46 -55.39
N SER A 357 20.93 -17.47 -56.20
CA SER A 357 19.64 -16.83 -56.52
C SER A 357 19.60 -16.68 -58.06
N PRO A 358 18.50 -16.31 -58.78
CA PRO A 358 17.06 -16.22 -58.44
C PRO A 358 16.05 -16.70 -59.56
N THR A 359 14.73 -16.65 -59.26
CA THR A 359 13.52 -16.38 -60.13
C THR A 359 13.03 -17.38 -61.20
N PRO A 360 11.81 -17.28 -61.81
CA PRO A 360 10.56 -16.50 -61.52
C PRO A 360 9.18 -17.21 -61.81
N MET A 361 8.06 -16.48 -61.56
CA MET A 361 6.71 -16.53 -62.19
C MET A 361 5.76 -17.69 -61.80
N GLU A 362 4.43 -17.53 -61.59
CA GLU A 362 3.43 -16.70 -62.29
C GLU A 362 2.31 -16.15 -61.36
N THR A 363 1.78 -14.98 -61.76
CA THR A 363 0.49 -14.37 -61.35
C THR A 363 -0.55 -14.66 -62.45
N PRO A 364 -1.88 -14.66 -62.18
CA PRO A 364 -2.69 -13.46 -62.48
C PRO A 364 -3.77 -13.17 -61.40
N ALA A 365 -3.89 -11.92 -60.91
CA ALA A 365 -4.74 -10.81 -61.38
C ALA A 365 -6.25 -11.03 -61.11
N ALA A 366 -7.08 -10.07 -60.69
CA ALA A 366 -6.98 -8.72 -60.14
C ALA A 366 -8.41 -8.32 -59.74
N SER A 367 -8.62 -7.50 -58.70
CA SER A 367 -9.47 -6.31 -58.79
C SER A 367 -9.33 -5.43 -57.55
N GLN A 368 -9.37 -4.14 -57.80
CA GLN A 368 -8.90 -3.03 -56.97
C GLN A 368 -9.98 -2.50 -56.03
N ALA A 369 -9.57 -2.03 -54.85
CA ALA A 369 -9.96 -0.71 -54.33
C ALA A 369 -9.11 -0.34 -53.10
N SER A 370 -8.49 0.83 -53.16
CA SER A 370 -7.88 1.63 -52.08
C SER A 370 -8.13 3.10 -52.48
N PRO A 371 -8.02 4.12 -51.60
CA PRO A 371 -7.28 4.12 -50.33
C PRO A 371 -7.94 4.84 -49.14
N ALA A 372 -7.49 4.53 -47.92
CA ALA A 372 -7.26 5.51 -46.85
C ALA A 372 -6.33 4.89 -45.80
N GLN A 373 -5.17 5.51 -45.61
CA GLN A 373 -4.07 5.04 -44.78
C GLN A 373 -4.37 5.29 -43.29
N SER A 374 -4.38 4.24 -42.47
CA SER A 374 -4.17 4.35 -41.02
C SER A 374 -2.84 3.70 -40.69
N ARG A 375 -1.83 4.53 -40.41
CA ARG A 375 -0.55 4.10 -39.86
C ARG A 375 -0.76 3.63 -38.42
N THR A 376 -0.71 2.32 -38.19
CA THR A 376 -0.42 1.74 -36.87
C THR A 376 1.07 1.92 -36.60
N VAL A 377 1.41 2.78 -35.65
CA VAL A 377 2.80 2.93 -35.17
C VAL A 377 2.99 1.95 -34.02
N SER A 378 3.92 1.01 -34.20
CA SER A 378 4.35 0.07 -33.17
C SER A 378 5.22 0.79 -32.13
N LEU A 379 4.92 0.62 -30.84
CA LEU A 379 5.66 1.16 -29.70
C LEU A 379 7.11 0.63 -29.58
N ARG A 380 7.50 -0.33 -30.44
CA ARG A 380 8.85 -0.90 -30.49
C ARG A 380 9.88 -0.03 -31.24
N ASP A 381 9.44 0.86 -32.13
CA ASP A 381 10.34 1.62 -33.01
C ASP A 381 10.91 2.92 -32.40
N PHE A 382 10.56 3.25 -31.14
CA PHE A 382 10.96 4.50 -30.49
C PHE A 382 12.17 4.38 -29.55
N PHE A 383 12.66 3.17 -29.25
CA PHE A 383 13.70 2.96 -28.24
C PHE A 383 15.14 2.85 -28.77
N ASP A 384 15.36 2.96 -30.08
CA ASP A 384 16.70 2.93 -30.69
C ASP A 384 17.11 4.32 -31.20
N LYS A 385 17.54 5.19 -30.28
CA LYS A 385 18.41 6.35 -30.59
C LYS A 385 18.97 7.01 -29.32
N THR A 386 20.02 6.43 -28.77
CA THR A 386 21.02 7.18 -27.99
C THR A 386 22.41 6.61 -28.27
N ALA A 387 23.06 7.17 -29.27
CA ALA A 387 24.51 7.08 -29.44
C ALA A 387 25.04 8.48 -29.75
N ASP A 388 26.02 8.89 -28.94
CA ASP A 388 27.01 9.95 -29.10
C ASP A 388 26.58 11.40 -29.32
N GLN A 389 26.68 12.22 -28.26
CA GLN A 389 27.32 13.55 -28.34
C GLN A 389 28.03 13.91 -27.02
N PRO A 390 29.24 14.51 -27.06
CA PRO A 390 30.09 14.76 -25.90
C PRO A 390 29.67 16.00 -25.10
N ALA A 391 29.79 15.90 -23.78
CA ALA A 391 29.49 16.96 -22.82
C ALA A 391 30.48 18.14 -22.94
N THR A 392 29.96 19.36 -23.09
CA THR A 392 30.71 20.61 -22.89
C THR A 392 30.52 21.10 -21.44
N PRO A 393 31.57 21.58 -20.77
CA PRO A 393 31.51 21.97 -19.37
C PRO A 393 30.86 23.36 -19.24
N THR A 394 29.77 23.47 -18.49
CA THR A 394 29.15 24.76 -18.15
C THR A 394 29.64 25.23 -16.78
N ASP A 395 30.21 26.43 -16.81
CA ASP A 395 30.86 27.16 -15.75
C ASP A 395 29.90 27.49 -14.59
N VAL A 396 30.42 27.38 -13.36
CA VAL A 396 29.68 27.50 -12.10
C VAL A 396 29.74 28.94 -11.63
N SER A 397 28.71 29.73 -11.93
CA SER A 397 28.41 30.97 -11.21
C SER A 397 26.95 30.97 -10.79
N ARG A 398 26.69 30.43 -9.59
CA ARG A 398 25.36 30.40 -8.96
C ARG A 398 25.18 31.65 -8.09
N SER A 399 24.72 32.75 -8.67
CA SER A 399 23.90 33.70 -7.91
C SER A 399 22.48 33.12 -7.87
N HIS A 400 22.01 32.67 -6.69
CA HIS A 400 20.63 32.18 -6.52
C HIS A 400 19.68 33.39 -6.46
N THR A 401 19.39 33.99 -7.62
CA THR A 401 18.16 34.77 -7.79
C THR A 401 17.01 33.77 -7.88
N PHE A 402 16.24 33.63 -6.80
CA PHE A 402 14.99 32.86 -6.81
C PHE A 402 13.98 33.60 -7.70
N TYR A 403 13.91 33.25 -8.97
CA TYR A 403 12.78 33.65 -9.82
C TYR A 403 11.54 32.91 -9.32
N VAL A 404 10.64 33.64 -8.66
CA VAL A 404 9.30 33.13 -8.36
C VAL A 404 8.55 33.07 -9.68
N ASN A 405 8.41 31.87 -10.25
CA ASN A 405 7.64 31.68 -11.48
C ASN A 405 6.16 31.91 -11.18
N LEU A 406 5.61 33.04 -11.64
CA LEU A 406 4.23 33.45 -11.47
C LEU A 406 3.25 32.59 -12.29
N ALA A 407 3.72 31.81 -13.27
CA ALA A 407 2.93 30.89 -14.07
C ALA A 407 3.54 29.48 -14.00
N PRO A 408 3.39 28.76 -12.88
CA PRO A 408 3.99 27.45 -12.72
C PRO A 408 3.39 26.48 -13.75
N GLU A 409 4.25 25.93 -14.61
CA GLU A 409 3.85 24.88 -15.55
C GLU A 409 3.69 23.54 -14.81
N PRO A 410 2.64 22.75 -15.13
CA PRO A 410 2.45 21.47 -14.50
C PRO A 410 3.53 20.48 -14.98
N LYS A 411 4.11 19.73 -14.04
CA LYS A 411 4.88 18.52 -14.38
C LYS A 411 3.98 17.58 -15.20
N PRO A 412 4.50 16.97 -16.28
CA PRO A 412 3.71 16.05 -17.09
C PRO A 412 3.42 14.76 -16.32
N LEU A 413 2.22 14.22 -16.54
CA LEU A 413 1.87 12.88 -16.09
C LEU A 413 2.59 11.84 -16.96
N ASP A 414 3.06 10.75 -16.35
CA ASP A 414 3.68 9.66 -17.10
C ASP A 414 2.68 8.93 -18.01
N ALA A 415 3.18 8.37 -19.13
CA ALA A 415 2.34 7.77 -20.16
C ALA A 415 1.47 6.62 -19.66
N ALA A 416 1.97 5.81 -18.71
CA ALA A 416 1.20 4.71 -18.14
C ALA A 416 0.01 5.21 -17.29
N ALA A 417 0.22 6.25 -16.48
CA ALA A 417 -0.87 6.87 -15.74
C ALA A 417 -1.87 7.60 -16.66
N GLN A 418 -1.41 8.23 -17.75
CA GLN A 418 -2.31 8.81 -18.74
C GLN A 418 -3.19 7.74 -19.40
N ALA A 419 -2.58 6.64 -19.88
CA ALA A 419 -3.32 5.53 -20.48
C ALA A 419 -4.33 4.90 -19.50
N ALA A 420 -4.02 4.86 -18.20
CA ALA A 420 -4.96 4.41 -17.18
C ALA A 420 -6.15 5.36 -17.04
N LEU A 421 -5.93 6.67 -16.96
CA LEU A 421 -7.03 7.64 -16.93
C LEU A 421 -7.92 7.52 -18.17
N ASP A 422 -7.33 7.27 -19.34
CA ASP A 422 -8.08 7.09 -20.58
C ASP A 422 -8.90 5.79 -20.55
N TYR A 423 -8.30 4.67 -20.13
CA TYR A 423 -8.99 3.37 -19.98
C TYR A 423 -10.20 3.46 -19.03
N TRP A 424 -10.05 4.17 -17.90
CA TRP A 424 -11.10 4.32 -16.91
C TRP A 424 -12.09 5.47 -17.21
N GLY A 425 -11.88 6.24 -18.29
CA GLY A 425 -12.72 7.39 -18.63
C GLY A 425 -12.65 8.52 -17.60
N LYS A 426 -11.47 8.70 -16.98
CA LYS A 426 -11.20 9.61 -15.85
C LYS A 426 -10.33 10.81 -16.20
N LYS A 427 -10.06 11.04 -17.48
CA LYS A 427 -9.23 12.16 -17.96
C LYS A 427 -9.81 13.52 -17.58
N ASP A 428 -11.11 13.74 -17.81
CA ASP A 428 -11.76 15.02 -17.50
C ASP A 428 -11.75 15.35 -16.00
N GLU A 429 -11.96 14.33 -15.15
CA GLU A 429 -11.86 14.46 -13.68
C GLU A 429 -10.45 14.90 -13.27
N TYR A 430 -9.42 14.27 -13.85
CA TYR A 430 -8.03 14.63 -13.61
C TYR A 430 -7.72 16.05 -14.08
N ASP A 431 -8.13 16.43 -15.30
CA ASP A 431 -7.84 17.73 -15.89
C ASP A 431 -8.51 18.87 -15.09
N ALA A 432 -9.73 18.64 -14.58
CA ALA A 432 -10.41 19.55 -13.68
C ALA A 432 -9.64 19.75 -12.37
N LEU A 433 -9.13 18.67 -11.76
CA LEU A 433 -8.32 18.74 -10.54
C LEU A 433 -6.99 19.46 -10.78
N VAL A 434 -6.32 19.21 -11.90
CA VAL A 434 -5.07 19.90 -12.26
C VAL A 434 -5.31 21.40 -12.46
N THR A 435 -6.42 21.77 -13.10
CA THR A 435 -6.82 23.17 -13.28
C THR A 435 -7.07 23.84 -11.93
N ALA A 436 -7.82 23.21 -11.03
CA ALA A 436 -8.04 23.73 -9.68
C ALA A 436 -6.72 23.88 -8.89
N ARG A 437 -5.78 22.93 -9.04
CA ARG A 437 -4.45 23.05 -8.41
C ARG A 437 -3.59 24.15 -9.02
N ARG A 438 -3.76 24.46 -10.31
CA ARG A 438 -3.05 25.56 -10.98
C ARG A 438 -3.43 26.90 -10.37
N GLU A 439 -4.72 27.12 -10.11
CA GLU A 439 -5.20 28.35 -9.46
C GLU A 439 -4.56 28.54 -8.07
N VAL A 440 -4.51 27.46 -7.27
CA VAL A 440 -3.82 27.49 -5.97
C VAL A 440 -2.32 27.75 -6.13
N ALA A 441 -1.67 27.10 -7.10
CA ALA A 441 -0.25 27.29 -7.37
C ALA A 441 0.08 28.74 -7.78
N PHE A 442 -0.78 29.34 -8.59
CA PHE A 442 -0.70 30.74 -8.99
C PHE A 442 -0.79 31.68 -7.79
N GLU A 443 -1.77 31.47 -6.91
CA GLU A 443 -1.95 32.30 -5.72
C GLU A 443 -0.77 32.17 -4.74
N VAL A 444 -0.26 30.96 -4.54
CA VAL A 444 0.95 30.73 -3.72
C VAL A 444 2.17 31.42 -4.33
N ALA A 445 2.36 31.33 -5.64
CA ALA A 445 3.44 32.02 -6.34
C ALA A 445 3.32 33.55 -6.21
N ARG A 446 2.10 34.10 -6.35
CA ARG A 446 1.83 35.53 -6.15
C ARG A 446 2.21 35.99 -4.74
N LEU A 447 1.79 35.26 -3.71
CA LEU A 447 2.11 35.59 -2.31
C LEU A 447 3.61 35.50 -2.02
N GLN A 448 4.30 34.51 -2.60
CA GLN A 448 5.76 34.39 -2.49
C GLN A 448 6.48 35.56 -3.16
N PHE A 449 6.01 35.98 -4.33
CA PHE A 449 6.54 37.13 -5.05
C PHE A 449 6.35 38.43 -4.27
N GLU A 450 5.14 38.70 -3.75
CA GLU A 450 4.87 39.87 -2.92
C GLU A 450 5.73 39.89 -1.65
N LYS A 451 5.89 38.74 -0.98
CA LYS A 451 6.77 38.61 0.19
C LYS A 451 8.23 38.90 -0.16
N HIS A 452 8.70 38.43 -1.32
CA HIS A 452 10.05 38.72 -1.80
C HIS A 452 10.24 40.21 -2.09
N GLN A 453 9.28 40.86 -2.77
CA GLN A 453 9.32 42.30 -3.01
C GLN A 453 9.37 43.11 -1.72
N ARG A 454 8.55 42.76 -0.72
CA ARG A 454 8.58 43.42 0.60
C ARG A 454 9.93 43.25 1.30
N ARG A 455 10.54 42.07 1.22
CA ARG A 455 11.89 41.82 1.77
C ARG A 455 12.97 42.62 1.06
N ALA A 456 12.91 42.69 -0.27
CA ALA A 456 13.85 43.48 -1.06
C ALA A 456 13.72 44.97 -0.73
N ALA A 457 12.49 45.50 -0.66
CA ALA A 457 12.24 46.88 -0.28
C ALA A 457 12.74 47.21 1.14
N ALA A 458 12.51 46.31 2.12
CA ALA A 458 13.01 46.48 3.48
C ALA A 458 14.55 46.44 3.55
N ALA A 459 15.20 45.58 2.77
CA ALA A 459 16.66 45.52 2.70
C ALA A 459 17.27 46.81 2.09
N LEU A 460 16.65 47.35 1.03
CA LEU A 460 17.06 48.63 0.44
C LEU A 460 16.88 49.80 1.43
N ALA A 461 15.78 49.83 2.18
CA ALA A 461 15.55 50.86 3.20
C ALA A 461 16.61 50.81 4.33
N ALA A 462 16.98 49.61 4.78
CA ALA A 462 18.00 49.43 5.82
C ALA A 462 19.41 49.87 5.39
N VAL A 463 19.74 49.76 4.10
CA VAL A 463 21.03 50.26 3.56
C VAL A 463 21.02 51.79 3.46
N GLY A 464 19.90 52.39 3.04
CA GLY A 464 19.76 53.86 2.97
C GLY A 464 19.87 54.57 4.33
N ASP A 465 19.37 53.95 5.41
CA ASP A 465 19.52 54.49 6.77
C ASP A 465 20.96 54.39 7.31
N SER A 466 21.76 53.43 6.81
CA SER A 466 23.16 53.27 7.22
C SER A 466 24.14 54.23 6.53
N GLU A 467 23.83 54.70 5.31
CA GLU A 467 24.62 55.74 4.62
C GLU A 467 24.28 57.16 5.10
N GLY A 468 23.13 57.36 5.75
CA GLY A 468 22.73 58.64 6.36
C GLY A 468 23.32 58.91 7.75
N GLN A 469 24.04 57.94 8.34
CA GLN A 469 24.68 58.05 9.66
C GLN A 469 26.22 58.04 9.63
N ALA A 470 26.83 58.00 8.43
CA ALA A 470 28.29 58.02 8.25
C ALA A 470 28.84 59.44 8.02
#